data_AF-A0A2G8L013-F1
#
_entry.id   AF-A0A2G8L013-F1
#
_cell.length_a   1.000
_cell.length_b   1.000
_cell.length_c   1.000
_cell.angle_alpha   90.00
_cell.angle_beta   90.00
_cell.angle_gamma   90.00
#
_symmetry.space_group_name_H-M   'P 1'
#
loop_
_entity.id
_entity.type
_entity.pdbx_description
1 polymer ?
#
loop_
_entity_poly.entity_id
_entity_poly.type
_entity_poly.pdbx_seq_one_letter_code
_entity_poly.pdbx_strand_id
1 'polypeptide(L)'
;MQEDMDGDGNPLRVAQSLSGEVTDEPHGNEMTFDYLDMIERLQHSLDIPNIKKLCEYFNMTSSLGKIKASDNPQHHFLLECRRKCIITRKDTTKLLQAFRETGLSNLQRIIKDYNQISNCPDVHVMVNNDNPTSAFSKFKTFMLSKKRAIKSVFTRDKGIHFVDFQESSLVICLKVSSVEELDKLKEYIESGELLRRLMAGYESEISDTERKDFQSESSSIKLCYDTEEFDNAKQQLTTNSK
;
A
#
# COMPACT_ATOMS: atom_id res chain seq x y z
N MET A 1 43.23 -35.16 -9.61
CA MET A 1 41.91 -35.47 -9.02
C MET A 1 41.11 -36.13 -10.12
N GLN A 2 40.78 -37.39 -9.92
CA GLN A 2 40.14 -38.26 -10.91
C GLN A 2 38.67 -38.34 -10.48
N GLU A 3 37.77 -37.76 -11.28
CA GLU A 3 36.32 -37.84 -11.05
C GLU A 3 35.79 -39.06 -11.80
N ASP A 4 35.17 -39.98 -11.06
CA ASP A 4 34.53 -41.17 -11.61
C ASP A 4 33.25 -40.77 -12.36
N MET A 5 33.21 -41.07 -13.65
CA MET A 5 32.08 -40.86 -14.57
C MET A 5 31.34 -42.18 -14.77
N ASP A 6 30.02 -42.14 -14.94
CA ASP A 6 29.23 -43.30 -15.31
C ASP A 6 29.28 -43.59 -16.82
N GLY A 7 28.81 -44.78 -17.23
CA GLY A 7 28.95 -45.34 -18.57
C GLY A 7 28.23 -44.60 -19.71
N ASP A 8 27.63 -43.44 -19.44
CA ASP A 8 27.06 -42.51 -20.44
C ASP A 8 27.59 -41.06 -20.30
N GLY A 9 28.63 -40.85 -19.49
CA GLY A 9 29.39 -39.60 -19.46
C GLY A 9 28.72 -38.44 -18.72
N ASN A 10 27.89 -38.71 -17.71
CA ASN A 10 27.33 -37.66 -16.85
C ASN A 10 27.98 -37.68 -15.45
N PRO A 11 28.25 -36.51 -14.84
CA PRO A 11 28.75 -36.47 -13.47
C PRO A 11 27.66 -36.84 -12.47
N LEU A 12 27.95 -37.83 -11.61
CA LEU A 12 27.12 -38.27 -10.48
C LEU A 12 26.87 -37.11 -9.51
N ARG A 13 25.75 -36.40 -9.65
CA ARG A 13 25.30 -35.41 -8.65
C ARG A 13 24.61 -36.10 -7.49
N VAL A 14 25.35 -36.16 -6.38
CA VAL A 14 24.91 -36.50 -5.03
C VAL A 14 23.64 -35.72 -4.67
N ALA A 15 22.59 -36.45 -4.31
CA ALA A 15 21.41 -35.91 -3.68
C ALA A 15 21.72 -35.40 -2.27
N GLN A 16 21.49 -34.12 -2.01
CA GLN A 16 21.25 -33.62 -0.67
C GLN A 16 19.90 -32.90 -0.66
N SER A 17 18.93 -33.60 -0.08
CA SER A 17 17.65 -33.06 0.34
C SER A 17 17.86 -31.95 1.38
N LEU A 18 17.57 -30.72 0.99
CA LEU A 18 17.08 -29.71 1.92
C LEU A 18 15.66 -29.38 1.47
N SER A 19 14.73 -30.14 2.02
CA SER A 19 13.33 -29.78 2.11
C SER A 19 13.24 -28.48 2.91
N GLY A 20 13.33 -27.35 2.21
CA GLY A 20 12.75 -26.13 2.72
C GLY A 20 11.25 -26.34 2.75
N GLU A 21 10.69 -26.50 3.95
CA GLU A 21 9.26 -26.29 4.17
C GLU A 21 8.96 -24.87 3.69
N VAL A 22 8.51 -24.78 2.44
CA VAL A 22 7.63 -23.71 2.01
C VAL A 22 6.39 -23.89 2.88
N THR A 23 6.37 -23.17 3.99
CA THR A 23 5.13 -23.04 4.74
C THR A 23 4.17 -22.34 3.79
N ASP A 24 3.18 -23.10 3.32
CA ASP A 24 2.03 -22.59 2.58
C ASP A 24 1.42 -21.46 3.39
N GLU A 25 1.86 -20.23 3.09
CA GLU A 25 1.12 -19.05 3.47
C GLU A 25 -0.28 -19.22 2.91
N PRO A 26 -1.35 -18.97 3.68
CA PRO A 26 -2.65 -18.81 3.07
C PRO A 26 -2.54 -17.62 2.13
N HIS A 27 -2.34 -17.90 0.84
CA HIS A 27 -2.42 -16.98 -0.28
C HIS A 27 -3.88 -16.55 -0.41
N GLY A 28 -4.34 -15.80 0.59
CA GLY A 28 -5.58 -15.05 0.55
C GLY A 28 -5.28 -13.73 -0.14
N ASN A 29 -5.74 -13.63 -1.38
CA ASN A 29 -5.69 -12.48 -2.27
C ASN A 29 -6.49 -11.25 -1.75
N GLU A 30 -6.54 -11.02 -0.43
CA GLU A 30 -7.49 -10.12 0.25
C GLU A 30 -6.83 -9.20 1.31
N MET A 31 -5.53 -8.92 1.22
CA MET A 31 -4.93 -7.86 2.04
C MET A 31 -5.20 -6.52 1.37
N THR A 32 -6.07 -5.68 1.95
CA THR A 32 -6.27 -4.32 1.45
C THR A 32 -5.05 -3.45 1.73
N PHE A 33 -4.76 -2.52 0.82
CA PHE A 33 -3.57 -1.69 0.92
C PHE A 33 -3.54 -0.82 2.19
N ASP A 34 -4.68 -0.35 2.67
CA ASP A 34 -4.79 0.40 3.94
C ASP A 34 -4.27 -0.41 5.14
N TYR A 35 -4.50 -1.72 5.15
CA TYR A 35 -3.95 -2.61 6.16
C TYR A 35 -2.43 -2.76 6.01
N LEU A 36 -1.93 -2.88 4.77
CA LEU A 36 -0.49 -2.95 4.51
C LEU A 36 0.22 -1.63 4.88
N ASP A 37 -0.36 -0.47 4.57
CA ASP A 37 0.14 0.85 4.96
C ASP A 37 0.19 0.99 6.48
N MET A 38 -0.85 0.55 7.20
CA MET A 38 -0.84 0.51 8.66
C MET A 38 0.32 -0.35 9.18
N ILE A 39 0.49 -1.57 8.64
CA ILE A 39 1.57 -2.48 9.05
C ILE A 39 2.95 -1.87 8.78
N GLU A 40 3.17 -1.26 7.62
CA GLU A 40 4.43 -0.58 7.26
C GLU A 40 4.72 0.59 8.22
N ARG A 41 3.72 1.44 8.51
CA ARG A 41 3.85 2.55 9.46
C ARG A 41 4.14 2.08 10.88
N LEU A 42 3.50 0.98 11.32
CA LEU A 42 3.80 0.35 12.61
C LEU A 42 5.24 -0.19 12.62
N GLN A 43 5.66 -0.88 11.56
CA GLN A 43 7.00 -1.44 11.45
C GLN A 43 8.07 -0.34 11.54
N HIS A 44 7.86 0.82 10.91
CA HIS A 44 8.78 1.96 11.00
C HIS A 44 8.77 2.67 12.35
N SER A 45 7.67 2.59 13.11
CA SER A 45 7.49 3.32 14.37
C SER A 45 7.80 2.47 15.61
N LEU A 46 7.93 1.16 15.45
CA LEU A 46 8.26 0.22 16.52
C LEU A 46 9.76 0.20 16.80
N ASP A 47 10.11 0.14 18.09
CA ASP A 47 11.46 -0.07 18.57
C ASP A 47 11.55 -1.32 19.46
N ILE A 48 12.78 -1.78 19.71
CA ILE A 48 13.03 -2.99 20.50
C ILE A 48 12.49 -2.90 21.94
N PRO A 49 12.64 -1.78 22.67
CA PRO A 49 12.03 -1.62 24.00
C PRO A 49 10.50 -1.81 23.99
N ASN A 50 9.80 -1.20 23.03
CA ASN A 50 8.35 -1.30 22.91
C ASN A 50 7.92 -2.70 22.51
N ILE A 51 8.65 -3.36 21.59
CA ILE A 51 8.43 -4.77 21.24
C ILE A 51 8.55 -5.66 22.48
N LYS A 52 9.58 -5.47 23.32
CA LYS A 52 9.74 -6.24 24.57
C LYS A 52 8.51 -6.07 25.47
N LYS A 53 8.09 -4.83 25.70
CA LYS A 53 6.93 -4.50 26.54
C LYS A 53 5.65 -5.13 26.01
N LEU A 54 5.44 -5.11 24.69
CA LEU A 54 4.26 -5.71 24.06
C LEU A 54 4.32 -7.25 24.06
N CYS A 55 5.50 -7.85 23.89
CA CYS A 55 5.67 -9.30 24.05
C CYS A 55 5.34 -9.75 25.48
N GLU A 56 5.72 -8.98 26.49
CA GLU A 56 5.31 -9.24 27.89
C GLU A 56 3.79 -9.11 28.05
N TYR A 57 3.20 -8.04 27.51
CA TYR A 57 1.76 -7.79 27.56
C TYR A 57 0.93 -8.94 26.97
N PHE A 58 1.34 -9.47 25.81
CA PHE A 58 0.63 -10.56 25.12
C PHE A 58 1.09 -11.96 25.53
N ASN A 59 1.94 -12.09 26.55
CA ASN A 59 2.54 -13.36 26.97
C ASN A 59 3.25 -14.11 25.82
N MET A 60 3.99 -13.38 24.98
CA MET A 60 4.80 -13.88 23.85
C MET A 60 6.29 -13.98 24.22
N THR A 61 6.61 -14.22 25.49
CA THR A 61 7.99 -14.26 26.00
C THR A 61 8.84 -15.34 25.32
N SER A 62 8.23 -16.47 24.92
CA SER A 62 8.90 -17.53 24.15
C SER A 62 9.34 -17.11 22.75
N SER A 63 8.61 -16.18 22.11
CA SER A 63 8.93 -15.66 20.77
C SER A 63 9.92 -14.48 20.83
N LEU A 64 10.06 -13.82 21.98
CA LEU A 64 10.88 -12.61 22.13
C LEU A 64 12.36 -12.82 21.76
N GLY A 65 12.95 -13.97 22.11
CA GLY A 65 14.33 -14.29 21.76
C GLY A 65 14.54 -14.36 20.25
N LYS A 66 13.63 -15.04 19.54
CA LYS A 66 13.66 -15.17 18.07
C LYS A 66 13.41 -13.83 17.37
N ILE A 67 12.51 -13.01 17.91
CA ILE A 67 12.22 -11.67 17.36
C ILE A 67 13.46 -10.77 17.46
N LYS A 68 14.13 -10.75 18.62
CA LYS A 68 15.32 -9.91 18.82
C LYS A 68 16.54 -10.34 18.00
N ALA A 69 16.65 -11.63 17.73
CA ALA A 69 17.74 -12.18 16.94
C ALA A 69 17.53 -12.04 15.42
N SER A 70 16.35 -11.57 14.98
CA SER A 70 16.06 -11.33 13.56
C SER A 70 16.75 -10.07 13.05
N ASP A 71 17.13 -10.07 11.78
CA ASP A 71 17.62 -8.88 11.07
C ASP A 71 16.53 -7.79 10.96
N ASN A 72 15.25 -8.16 11.09
CA ASN A 72 14.12 -7.24 11.13
C ASN A 72 13.13 -7.58 12.28
N PRO A 73 13.46 -7.19 13.52
CA PRO A 73 12.65 -7.49 14.69
C PRO A 73 11.23 -6.92 14.64
N GLN A 74 11.04 -5.73 14.06
CA GLN A 74 9.73 -5.09 13.93
C GLN A 74 8.80 -5.91 13.03
N HIS A 75 9.31 -6.36 11.88
CA HIS A 75 8.56 -7.22 10.98
C HIS A 75 8.20 -8.55 11.65
N HIS A 76 9.17 -9.21 12.28
CA HIS A 76 8.93 -10.49 12.97
C HIS A 76 7.92 -10.36 14.12
N PHE A 77 7.95 -9.27 14.88
CA PHE A 77 6.96 -9.00 15.92
C PHE A 77 5.54 -8.87 15.35
N LEU A 78 5.36 -8.07 14.28
CA LEU A 78 4.05 -7.91 13.65
C LEU A 78 3.56 -9.21 13.00
N LEU A 79 4.46 -10.01 12.42
CA LEU A 79 4.15 -11.34 11.92
C LEU A 79 3.64 -12.27 13.03
N GLU A 80 4.29 -12.28 14.18
CA GLU A 80 3.85 -13.07 15.34
C GLU A 80 2.50 -12.61 15.87
N CYS A 81 2.26 -11.28 15.91
CA CYS A 81 0.96 -10.73 16.27
C CYS A 81 -0.14 -11.20 15.32
N ARG A 82 0.13 -11.28 14.01
CA ARG A 82 -0.80 -11.83 13.01
C ARG A 82 -1.06 -13.32 13.23
N ARG A 83 -0.02 -14.12 13.42
CA ARG A 83 -0.13 -15.57 13.68
C ARG A 83 -0.98 -15.89 14.92
N LYS A 84 -0.94 -15.02 15.93
CA LYS A 84 -1.74 -15.13 17.16
C LYS A 84 -3.09 -14.42 17.10
N CYS A 85 -3.49 -13.90 15.94
CA CYS A 85 -4.73 -13.13 15.75
C CYS A 85 -4.88 -11.97 16.76
N ILE A 86 -3.76 -11.30 17.08
CA ILE A 86 -3.71 -10.06 17.87
C ILE A 86 -4.07 -8.87 16.98
N ILE A 87 -3.64 -8.93 15.72
CA ILE A 87 -3.99 -7.96 14.69
C ILE A 87 -4.39 -8.71 13.43
N THR A 88 -5.54 -8.31 12.88
CA THR A 88 -6.03 -8.73 11.57
C THR A 88 -6.57 -7.51 10.84
N ARG A 89 -6.87 -7.64 9.55
CA ARG A 89 -7.57 -6.61 8.78
C ARG A 89 -8.91 -6.21 9.40
N LYS A 90 -9.67 -7.17 9.95
CA LYS A 90 -11.01 -6.92 10.48
C LYS A 90 -11.01 -6.55 11.96
N ASP A 91 -9.93 -6.84 12.67
CA ASP A 91 -9.84 -6.66 14.11
C ASP A 91 -8.45 -6.16 14.51
N THR A 92 -8.40 -4.90 14.92
CA THR A 92 -7.21 -4.23 15.48
C THR A 92 -7.36 -3.93 16.98
N THR A 93 -8.45 -4.40 17.60
CA THR A 93 -8.87 -3.96 18.95
C THR A 93 -7.86 -4.36 20.03
N LYS A 94 -7.36 -5.61 19.98
CA LYS A 94 -6.37 -6.12 20.95
C LYS A 94 -5.07 -5.32 20.89
N LEU A 95 -4.57 -5.05 19.69
CA LEU A 95 -3.34 -4.27 19.51
C LEU A 95 -3.54 -2.81 19.93
N LEU A 96 -4.68 -2.21 19.59
CA LEU A 96 -5.05 -0.85 20.02
C LEU A 96 -5.13 -0.74 21.55
N GLN A 97 -5.70 -1.74 22.22
CA GLN A 97 -5.80 -1.79 23.67
C GLN A 97 -4.41 -1.90 24.31
N ALA A 98 -3.55 -2.79 23.78
CA ALA A 98 -2.18 -2.91 24.26
C ALA A 98 -1.40 -1.59 24.12
N PHE A 99 -1.51 -0.89 22.98
CA PHE A 99 -0.88 0.42 22.82
C PHE A 99 -1.40 1.46 23.82
N ARG A 100 -2.69 1.42 24.15
CA ARG A 100 -3.29 2.31 25.17
C ARG A 100 -2.72 2.01 26.56
N GLU A 101 -2.72 0.75 26.99
CA GLU A 101 -2.28 0.33 28.33
C GLU A 101 -0.76 0.45 28.51
N THR A 102 0.00 0.35 27.42
CA THR A 102 1.45 0.52 27.43
C THR A 102 1.92 1.96 27.22
N GLY A 103 1.01 2.91 26.96
CA GLY A 103 1.33 4.33 26.79
C GLY A 103 1.96 4.69 25.43
N LEU A 104 1.78 3.85 24.40
CA LEU A 104 2.37 4.01 23.08
C LEU A 104 1.46 4.83 22.15
N SER A 105 1.28 6.12 22.49
CA SER A 105 0.33 7.02 21.82
C SER A 105 0.56 7.19 20.31
N ASN A 106 1.82 7.20 19.85
CA ASN A 106 2.14 7.27 18.42
C ASN A 106 1.63 6.05 17.65
N LEU A 107 1.83 4.84 18.20
CA LEU A 107 1.34 3.61 17.60
C LEU A 107 -0.19 3.51 17.67
N GLN A 108 -0.78 3.99 18.77
CA GLN A 108 -2.22 4.11 18.90
C GLN A 108 -2.82 4.98 17.79
N ARG A 109 -2.18 6.11 17.44
CA ARG A 109 -2.63 6.99 16.35
C ARG A 109 -2.65 6.25 15.01
N ILE A 110 -1.62 5.47 14.70
CA ILE A 110 -1.56 4.69 13.44
C ILE A 110 -2.75 3.72 13.31
N ILE A 111 -3.09 3.00 14.38
CA ILE A 111 -4.25 2.09 14.37
C ILE A 111 -5.57 2.86 14.25
N LYS A 112 -5.70 3.99 14.95
CA LYS A 112 -6.91 4.83 14.87
C LYS A 112 -7.11 5.38 13.46
N ASP A 113 -6.04 5.86 12.82
CA ASP A 113 -6.07 6.32 11.44
C ASP A 113 -6.59 5.19 10.53
N TYR A 114 -6.03 3.98 10.64
CA TYR A 114 -6.49 2.82 9.88
C TYR A 114 -7.97 2.49 10.14
N ASN A 115 -8.41 2.45 11.40
CA ASN A 115 -9.80 2.13 11.74
C ASN A 115 -10.79 3.19 11.22
N GLN A 116 -10.37 4.46 11.14
CA GLN A 116 -11.16 5.53 10.55
C GLN A 116 -11.28 5.35 9.03
N ILE A 117 -10.16 5.02 8.37
CA ILE A 117 -10.10 4.95 6.91
C ILE A 117 -10.71 3.66 6.37
N SER A 118 -10.49 2.52 7.03
CA SER A 118 -10.88 1.19 6.52
C SER A 118 -12.37 1.02 6.21
N ASN A 119 -13.23 1.80 6.86
CA ASN A 119 -14.69 1.81 6.63
C ASN A 119 -15.15 2.88 5.62
N CYS A 120 -14.23 3.69 5.09
CA CYS A 120 -14.54 4.66 4.06
C CYS A 120 -14.79 3.93 2.73
N PRO A 121 -15.72 4.44 1.90
CA PRO A 121 -15.95 3.90 0.56
C PRO A 121 -14.69 4.03 -0.29
N ASP A 122 -14.48 3.04 -1.15
CA ASP A 122 -13.49 3.10 -2.22
C ASP A 122 -14.09 3.84 -3.41
N VAL A 123 -13.28 4.68 -4.05
CA VAL A 123 -13.60 5.34 -5.33
C VAL A 123 -12.41 5.25 -6.26
N HIS A 124 -12.67 5.16 -7.56
CA HIS A 124 -11.65 4.99 -8.57
C HIS A 124 -11.54 6.20 -9.50
N VAL A 125 -10.30 6.61 -9.75
CA VAL A 125 -9.96 7.67 -10.70
C VAL A 125 -9.04 7.09 -11.76
N MET A 126 -9.47 7.09 -13.01
CA MET A 126 -8.71 6.54 -14.13
C MET A 126 -8.00 7.66 -14.87
N VAL A 127 -6.72 7.46 -15.15
CA VAL A 127 -6.01 8.31 -16.12
C VAL A 127 -6.20 7.72 -17.51
N ASN A 128 -6.95 8.42 -18.36
CA ASN A 128 -7.22 8.00 -19.73
C ASN A 128 -6.48 8.89 -20.73
N ASN A 129 -6.22 8.35 -21.92
CA ASN A 129 -5.79 9.12 -23.07
C ASN A 129 -6.54 8.60 -24.30
N ASP A 130 -7.26 9.51 -24.96
CA ASP A 130 -8.08 9.20 -26.13
C ASP A 130 -7.22 8.76 -27.34
N ASN A 131 -5.93 9.14 -27.35
CA ASN A 131 -4.96 8.83 -28.40
C ASN A 131 -3.61 8.39 -27.79
N PRO A 132 -3.46 7.11 -27.39
CA PRO A 132 -2.25 6.64 -26.72
C PRO A 132 -1.03 6.67 -27.64
N THR A 133 0.01 7.34 -27.18
CA THR A 133 1.28 7.56 -27.87
C THR A 133 2.45 6.94 -27.11
N SER A 134 3.67 7.07 -27.64
CA SER A 134 4.89 6.69 -26.94
C SER A 134 5.14 7.55 -25.69
N ALA A 135 4.86 8.86 -25.71
CA ALA A 135 5.06 9.72 -24.55
C ALA A 135 4.05 9.43 -23.44
N PHE A 136 2.78 9.15 -23.77
CA PHE A 136 1.80 8.68 -22.78
C PHE A 136 2.22 7.34 -22.14
N SER A 137 2.75 6.41 -22.94
CA SER A 137 3.25 5.13 -22.45
C SER A 137 4.42 5.31 -21.47
N LYS A 138 5.33 6.25 -21.74
CA LYS A 138 6.42 6.62 -20.83
C LYS A 138 5.88 7.25 -19.54
N PHE A 139 4.95 8.20 -19.64
CA PHE A 139 4.29 8.81 -18.49
C PHE A 139 3.62 7.75 -17.61
N LYS A 140 2.83 6.85 -18.19
CA LYS A 140 2.18 5.75 -17.48
C LYS A 140 3.21 4.87 -16.77
N THR A 141 4.26 4.44 -17.46
CA THR A 141 5.34 3.63 -16.89
C THR A 141 6.01 4.34 -15.71
N PHE A 142 6.31 5.63 -15.87
CA PHE A 142 6.87 6.44 -14.79
C PHE A 142 5.95 6.49 -13.57
N MET A 143 4.66 6.76 -13.77
CA MET A 143 3.67 6.84 -12.70
C MET A 143 3.60 5.52 -11.91
N LEU A 144 3.53 4.39 -12.62
CA LEU A 144 3.54 3.06 -12.02
C LEU A 144 4.80 2.81 -11.18
N SER A 145 5.97 3.31 -11.61
CA SER A 145 7.21 3.17 -10.86
C SER A 145 7.32 4.09 -9.62
N LYS A 146 6.49 5.13 -9.52
CA LYS A 146 6.62 6.20 -8.52
C LYS A 146 5.40 6.29 -7.59
N LYS A 147 4.95 5.15 -7.05
CA LYS A 147 3.81 5.04 -6.11
C LYS A 147 3.80 6.11 -5.00
N ARG A 148 4.95 6.38 -4.37
CA ARG A 148 5.08 7.42 -3.32
C ARG A 148 4.80 8.83 -3.83
N ALA A 149 5.22 9.14 -5.06
CA ALA A 149 4.97 10.45 -5.66
C ALA A 149 3.47 10.62 -5.94
N ILE A 150 2.81 9.59 -6.50
CA ILE A 150 1.36 9.57 -6.71
C ILE A 150 0.63 9.76 -5.39
N LYS A 151 0.95 8.95 -4.37
CA LYS A 151 0.36 9.07 -3.03
C LYS A 151 0.40 10.51 -2.53
N SER A 152 1.53 11.20 -2.68
CA SER A 152 1.68 12.58 -2.22
C SER A 152 0.82 13.62 -2.95
N VAL A 153 0.31 13.31 -4.15
CA VAL A 153 -0.62 14.18 -4.88
C VAL A 153 -2.02 14.13 -4.25
N PHE A 154 -2.46 12.95 -3.81
CA PHE A 154 -3.80 12.73 -3.25
C PHE A 154 -3.89 12.97 -1.75
N THR A 155 -2.79 12.75 -1.00
CA THR A 155 -2.78 12.91 0.46
C THR A 155 -2.48 14.34 0.93
N ARG A 156 -2.58 15.34 0.05
CA ARG A 156 -2.45 16.76 0.46
C ARG A 156 -3.69 17.24 1.22
N ASP A 157 -4.84 16.72 0.85
CA ASP A 157 -6.13 17.07 1.44
C ASP A 157 -6.48 16.07 2.55
N LYS A 158 -7.00 16.59 3.67
CA LYS A 158 -7.37 15.75 4.81
C LYS A 158 -8.61 14.93 4.44
N GLY A 159 -8.51 13.60 4.49
CA GLY A 159 -9.65 12.72 4.29
C GLY A 159 -9.72 12.04 2.92
N ILE A 160 -8.79 12.33 2.02
CA ILE A 160 -8.54 11.54 0.81
C ILE A 160 -7.30 10.67 1.07
N HIS A 161 -7.49 9.36 0.96
CA HIS A 161 -6.47 8.37 1.26
C HIS A 161 -6.17 7.55 0.01
N PHE A 162 -4.93 7.65 -0.48
CA PHE A 162 -4.47 6.79 -1.56
C PHE A 162 -4.39 5.34 -1.07
N VAL A 163 -5.08 4.44 -1.78
CA VAL A 163 -5.08 3.00 -1.55
C VAL A 163 -4.08 2.39 -2.52
N ASP A 164 -4.41 2.24 -3.79
CA ASP A 164 -3.49 1.61 -4.74
C ASP A 164 -3.67 2.15 -6.16
N PHE A 165 -2.93 1.59 -7.12
CA PHE A 165 -3.27 1.70 -8.52
C PHE A 165 -3.30 0.33 -9.21
N GLN A 166 -4.15 0.18 -10.22
CA GLN A 166 -4.13 -0.96 -11.12
C GLN A 166 -3.06 -0.74 -12.20
N GLU A 167 -2.03 -1.60 -12.21
CA GLU A 167 -0.85 -1.47 -13.07
C GLU A 167 -1.18 -1.42 -14.57
N SER A 168 -2.18 -2.19 -15.01
CA SER A 168 -2.53 -2.30 -16.42
C SER A 168 -3.26 -1.07 -16.98
N SER A 169 -3.86 -0.22 -16.13
CA SER A 169 -4.81 0.83 -16.55
C SER A 169 -4.62 2.19 -15.89
N LEU A 170 -3.61 2.36 -15.01
CA LEU A 170 -3.41 3.57 -14.18
C LEU A 170 -4.72 4.03 -13.53
N VAL A 171 -5.49 3.07 -13.02
CA VAL A 171 -6.68 3.31 -12.21
C VAL A 171 -6.22 3.49 -10.77
N ILE A 172 -6.45 4.67 -10.21
CA ILE A 172 -6.05 5.04 -8.86
C ILE A 172 -7.24 4.80 -7.94
N CYS A 173 -7.04 3.93 -6.95
CA CYS A 173 -8.02 3.62 -5.92
C CYS A 173 -7.79 4.53 -4.71
N LEU A 174 -8.86 5.17 -4.24
CA LEU A 174 -8.84 6.12 -3.14
C LEU A 174 -9.93 5.75 -2.12
N LYS A 175 -9.69 6.06 -0.86
CA LYS A 175 -10.70 6.09 0.21
C LYS A 175 -11.01 7.53 0.58
N VAL A 176 -12.29 7.85 0.71
CA VAL A 176 -12.74 9.21 0.99
C VAL A 176 -13.56 9.25 2.26
N SER A 177 -13.23 10.13 3.20
CA SER A 177 -13.79 10.10 4.55
C SER A 177 -15.10 10.85 4.74
N SER A 178 -15.50 11.72 3.81
CA SER A 178 -16.71 12.52 3.94
C SER A 178 -17.25 12.96 2.57
N VAL A 179 -18.51 13.38 2.55
CA VAL A 179 -19.15 13.94 1.35
C VAL A 179 -18.42 15.19 0.86
N GLU A 180 -17.97 16.06 1.79
CA GLU A 180 -17.22 17.27 1.45
C GLU A 180 -15.91 16.94 0.72
N GLU A 181 -15.16 15.94 1.20
CA GLU A 181 -13.91 15.52 0.56
C GLU A 181 -14.14 14.83 -0.79
N LEU A 182 -15.27 14.14 -0.95
CA LEU A 182 -15.67 13.55 -2.23
C LEU A 182 -16.02 14.63 -3.26
N ASP A 183 -16.77 15.65 -2.83
CA ASP A 183 -17.14 16.79 -3.68
C ASP A 183 -15.88 17.60 -4.09
N LYS A 184 -14.91 17.78 -3.17
CA LYS A 184 -13.60 18.39 -3.50
C LYS A 184 -12.79 17.55 -4.48
N LEU A 185 -12.74 16.24 -4.29
CA LEU A 185 -12.04 15.33 -5.22
C LEU A 185 -12.62 15.47 -6.63
N LYS A 186 -13.95 15.51 -6.75
CA LYS A 186 -14.65 15.75 -8.01
C LYS A 186 -14.27 17.09 -8.63
N GLU A 187 -14.28 18.18 -7.85
CA GLU A 187 -13.87 19.51 -8.32
C GLU A 187 -12.42 19.52 -8.83
N TYR A 188 -11.49 18.85 -8.14
CA TYR A 188 -10.09 18.77 -8.57
C TYR A 188 -9.90 17.96 -9.85
N ILE A 189 -10.74 16.94 -10.09
CA ILE A 189 -10.74 16.18 -11.34
C ILE A 189 -11.28 17.06 -12.48
N GLU A 190 -12.45 17.67 -12.28
CA GLU A 190 -13.16 18.46 -13.31
C GLU A 190 -12.42 19.74 -13.70
N SER A 191 -11.76 20.40 -12.74
CA SER A 191 -10.91 21.57 -12.99
C SER A 191 -9.58 21.23 -13.67
N GLY A 192 -9.21 19.93 -13.76
CA GLY A 192 -7.92 19.47 -14.26
C GLY A 192 -6.73 19.77 -13.34
N GLU A 193 -6.97 20.34 -12.16
CA GLU A 193 -5.93 20.65 -11.16
C GLU A 193 -5.19 19.38 -10.72
N LEU A 194 -5.92 18.30 -10.47
CA LEU A 194 -5.33 17.03 -10.06
C LEU A 194 -4.43 16.43 -11.16
N LEU A 195 -4.89 16.49 -12.41
CA LEU A 195 -4.10 16.00 -13.56
C LEU A 195 -2.81 16.80 -13.71
N ARG A 196 -2.89 18.13 -13.57
CA ARG A 196 -1.73 19.03 -13.65
C ARG A 196 -0.68 18.68 -12.59
N ARG A 197 -1.11 18.34 -11.36
CA ARG A 197 -0.20 17.91 -10.29
C ARG A 197 0.50 16.59 -10.61
N LEU A 198 -0.23 15.62 -11.19
CA LEU A 198 0.35 14.34 -11.62
C LEU A 198 1.37 14.55 -12.75
N MET A 199 1.03 15.35 -13.75
CA MET A 199 1.90 15.68 -14.88
C MET A 199 3.16 16.42 -14.44
N ALA A 200 3.04 17.40 -13.56
CA ALA A 200 4.18 18.18 -13.06
C ALA A 200 5.24 17.30 -12.41
N GLY A 201 4.84 16.24 -11.70
CA GLY A 201 5.76 15.27 -11.10
C GLY A 201 6.53 14.45 -12.14
N TYR A 202 5.96 14.22 -13.32
CA TYR A 202 6.66 13.59 -14.44
C TYR A 202 7.56 14.58 -15.19
N GLU A 203 7.04 15.77 -15.49
CA GLU A 203 7.77 16.82 -16.21
C GLU A 203 9.05 17.27 -15.50
N SER A 204 9.10 17.17 -14.16
CA SER A 204 10.29 17.47 -13.36
C SER A 204 11.40 16.43 -13.48
N GLU A 205 11.11 15.24 -14.01
CA GLU A 205 12.03 14.08 -13.99
C GLU A 205 12.53 13.71 -15.40
N ILE A 206 12.01 14.35 -16.44
CA ILE A 206 12.36 14.10 -17.85
C ILE A 206 13.20 15.23 -18.44
N SER A 207 13.90 14.90 -19.53
CA SER A 207 14.70 15.88 -20.29
C SER A 207 13.83 16.95 -20.95
N ASP A 208 14.43 18.10 -21.30
CA ASP A 208 13.70 19.19 -21.98
C ASP A 208 13.12 18.76 -23.34
N THR A 209 13.79 17.85 -24.05
CA THR A 209 13.29 17.28 -25.32
C THR A 209 12.06 16.43 -25.07
N GLU A 210 12.12 15.49 -24.12
CA GLU A 210 10.97 14.65 -23.77
C GLU A 210 9.82 15.46 -23.19
N ARG A 211 10.10 16.55 -22.47
CA ARG A 211 9.08 17.47 -21.96
C ARG A 211 8.29 18.12 -23.08
N LYS A 212 8.96 18.58 -24.15
CA LYS A 212 8.27 19.17 -25.31
C LYS A 212 7.36 18.16 -26.01
N ASP A 213 7.85 16.93 -26.19
CA ASP A 213 7.07 15.84 -26.78
C ASP A 213 5.83 15.56 -25.93
N PHE A 214 6.01 15.41 -24.61
CA PHE A 214 4.91 15.16 -23.66
C PHE A 214 3.90 16.31 -23.62
N GLN A 215 4.35 17.56 -23.62
CA GLN A 215 3.47 18.74 -23.61
C GLN A 215 2.62 18.86 -24.88
N SER A 216 3.12 18.40 -26.02
CA SER A 216 2.33 18.39 -27.25
C SER A 216 1.13 17.42 -27.19
N GLU A 217 1.22 16.41 -26.32
CA GLU A 217 0.24 15.32 -26.20
C GLU A 217 -0.59 15.38 -24.90
N SER A 218 -0.14 16.14 -23.90
CA SER A 218 -0.76 16.22 -22.57
C SER A 218 -2.22 16.68 -22.60
N SER A 219 -2.61 17.43 -23.63
CA SER A 219 -3.99 17.88 -23.87
C SER A 219 -4.99 16.75 -24.12
N SER A 220 -4.52 15.57 -24.55
CA SER A 220 -5.36 14.38 -24.79
C SER A 220 -5.50 13.49 -23.54
N ILE A 221 -4.73 13.77 -22.49
CA ILE A 221 -4.78 13.03 -21.23
C ILE A 221 -5.88 13.62 -20.36
N LYS A 222 -6.69 12.76 -19.74
CA LYS A 222 -7.80 13.16 -18.87
C LYS A 222 -7.84 12.30 -17.62
N LEU A 223 -8.37 12.86 -16.53
CA LEU A 223 -8.82 12.08 -15.38
C LEU A 223 -10.31 11.84 -15.52
N CYS A 224 -10.71 10.58 -15.42
CA CYS A 224 -12.09 10.16 -15.46
C CYS A 224 -12.45 9.45 -14.16
N TYR A 225 -13.72 9.50 -13.79
CA TYR A 225 -14.27 8.74 -12.68
C TYR A 225 -15.64 8.19 -13.08
N ASP A 226 -16.07 7.11 -12.43
CA ASP A 226 -17.41 6.57 -12.61
C ASP A 226 -18.40 7.39 -11.77
N THR A 227 -19.42 7.95 -12.43
CA THR A 227 -20.42 8.79 -11.74
C THR A 227 -21.31 7.97 -10.81
N GLU A 228 -21.68 6.75 -11.20
CA GLU A 228 -22.49 5.86 -10.36
C GLU A 228 -21.71 5.42 -9.12
N GLU A 229 -20.40 5.14 -9.27
CA GLU A 229 -19.53 4.86 -8.12
C GLU A 229 -19.47 6.04 -7.15
N PHE A 230 -19.26 7.25 -7.65
CA PHE A 230 -19.22 8.46 -6.81
C PHE A 230 -20.56 8.71 -6.11
N ASP A 231 -21.68 8.53 -6.80
CA ASP A 231 -23.01 8.67 -6.20
C ASP A 231 -23.26 7.62 -5.11
N ASN A 232 -22.85 6.37 -5.34
CA ASN A 232 -22.92 5.30 -4.36
C ASN A 232 -22.04 5.61 -3.13
N ALA A 233 -20.80 6.09 -3.33
CA ALA A 233 -19.91 6.50 -2.25
C ALA A 233 -20.53 7.65 -1.42
N LYS A 234 -21.15 8.63 -2.09
CA LYS A 234 -21.85 9.75 -1.44
C LYS A 234 -23.02 9.27 -0.58
N GLN A 235 -23.80 8.30 -1.05
CA GLN A 235 -24.88 7.69 -0.27
C GLN A 235 -24.36 6.94 0.96
N GLN A 236 -23.28 6.16 0.82
CA GLN A 236 -22.65 5.46 1.93
C GLN A 236 -22.15 6.44 3.00
N LEU A 237 -21.47 7.50 2.59
CA LEU A 237 -20.93 8.53 3.51
C LEU A 237 -22.05 9.28 4.25
N THR A 238 -23.16 9.55 3.56
CA THR A 238 -24.33 10.19 4.18
C THR A 238 -25.00 9.28 5.21
N THR A 239 -25.00 7.97 4.97
CA THR A 239 -25.59 6.97 5.87
C THR A 239 -24.71 6.73 7.10
N ASN A 240 -23.39 6.67 6.91
CA ASN A 240 -22.42 6.46 7.99
C ASN A 240 -22.26 7.68 8.93
N SER A 241 -22.76 8.85 8.52
CA SER A 241 -22.72 10.09 9.31
C SER A 241 -23.97 10.31 10.18
N LYS A 242 -24.96 9.42 10.13
CA LYS A 242 -26.19 9.45 10.94
C LYS A 242 -26.09 8.50 12.13
#